data_AF-A0AB34JI69-F1
#
_entry.id   AF-A0AB34JI69-F1
#
_cell.length_a   1.000
_cell.length_b   1.000
_cell.length_c   1.000
_cell.angle_alpha   90.00
_cell.angle_beta   90.00
_cell.angle_gamma   90.00
#
_symmetry.space_group_name_H-M   'P 1'
#
loop_
_entity.id
_entity.type
_entity.pdbx_description
1 polymer ?
#
loop_
_entity_poly.entity_id
_entity_poly.type
_entity_poly.pdbx_seq_one_letter_code
_entity_poly.pdbx_strand_id
1 'polypeptide(L)'
;MGAILCRFRGLTTPTSPSIVVKNQSGVDVVLWLNGGGPVARAAHGEVVDACFPPHLDLKGALNFLATMSVADGGRTHQVLSSLEVKRWVLEPSFIRSCCVLEIPSTSTTYNNCQVPLRLLGRIVCAQRTVRQRVMTKKRIAAAACELRQAITKSSKVLLEGAIRKAVELGVAEHEVAYARAELLVIEEVIARKAKAARTMQAAVRNWLTRRLVECPVCLDDVSWPTMHKVAGCHKVCVSCISTYVEGACEEGKLYIRCPGGFQCTSTLSAQEIGQFCSSKAWNQYQGNMACKHTQRLADENDVSFLKFCREHARRCPACQVIIWRSAGCNSMQCRCGQAFNWDAPEIKIVLE
;
A
#
# COMPACT_ATOMS: atom_id res chain seq x y z
N MET A 1 -25.71 -43.28 -31.97
CA MET A 1 -26.26 -41.98 -31.56
C MET A 1 -27.27 -42.24 -30.46
N GLY A 2 -27.11 -41.69 -29.26
CA GLY A 2 -28.10 -41.90 -28.18
C GLY A 2 -29.43 -41.27 -28.58
N ALA A 3 -30.53 -41.98 -28.40
CA ALA A 3 -31.85 -41.51 -28.81
C ALA A 3 -32.26 -40.29 -27.97
N ILE A 4 -32.64 -39.20 -28.64
CA ILE A 4 -33.35 -38.09 -28.01
C ILE A 4 -34.83 -38.43 -28.12
N LEU A 5 -35.45 -38.84 -27.01
CA LEU A 5 -36.88 -39.12 -26.95
C LEU A 5 -37.63 -37.86 -26.52
N CYS A 6 -38.09 -37.07 -27.48
CA CYS A 6 -39.03 -35.99 -27.21
C CYS A 6 -40.43 -36.57 -26.97
N ARG A 7 -40.83 -36.70 -25.71
CA ARG A 7 -42.22 -37.04 -25.34
C ARG A 7 -42.96 -35.76 -24.97
N PHE A 8 -43.98 -35.41 -25.76
CA PHE A 8 -44.92 -34.36 -25.38
C PHE A 8 -45.84 -34.89 -24.29
N ARG A 9 -45.69 -34.40 -23.05
CA ARG A 9 -46.76 -34.53 -22.06
C ARG A 9 -47.82 -33.49 -22.40
N GLY A 10 -49.05 -33.93 -22.65
CA GLY A 10 -50.20 -33.05 -22.78
C GLY A 10 -50.45 -32.34 -21.46
N LEU A 11 -49.88 -31.14 -21.29
CA LEU A 11 -50.14 -30.25 -20.17
C LEU A 11 -50.69 -28.95 -20.73
N THR A 12 -51.86 -28.57 -20.21
CA THR A 12 -52.59 -27.36 -20.58
C THR A 12 -52.03 -26.18 -19.77
N THR A 13 -51.32 -25.27 -20.45
CA THR A 13 -50.77 -23.93 -20.10
C THR A 13 -49.22 -23.84 -20.13
N PRO A 14 -48.63 -22.71 -20.59
CA PRO A 14 -47.20 -22.63 -20.90
C PRO A 14 -46.40 -22.39 -19.63
N THR A 15 -45.93 -23.46 -18.98
CA THR A 15 -44.84 -23.38 -18.02
C THR A 15 -43.52 -23.16 -18.77
N SER A 16 -42.61 -22.40 -18.18
CA SER A 16 -41.27 -22.14 -18.71
C SER A 16 -40.61 -23.43 -19.24
N PRO A 17 -39.84 -23.35 -20.34
CA PRO A 17 -39.21 -24.53 -20.91
C PRO A 17 -38.37 -25.24 -19.86
N SER A 18 -38.49 -26.57 -19.78
CA SER A 18 -37.78 -27.40 -18.82
C SER A 18 -36.98 -28.52 -19.48
N ILE A 19 -36.02 -29.04 -18.74
CA ILE A 19 -35.18 -30.16 -19.15
C ILE A 19 -35.25 -31.27 -18.13
N VAL A 20 -35.51 -32.48 -18.60
CA VAL A 20 -35.52 -33.69 -17.77
C VAL A 20 -34.26 -34.47 -18.06
N VAL A 21 -33.37 -34.58 -17.08
CA VAL A 21 -32.14 -35.34 -17.17
C VAL A 21 -32.37 -36.71 -16.55
N LYS A 22 -32.16 -37.77 -17.33
CA LYS A 22 -32.14 -39.15 -16.83
C LYS A 22 -30.72 -39.67 -16.79
N ASN A 23 -30.22 -39.93 -15.59
CA ASN A 23 -28.83 -40.34 -15.41
C ASN A 23 -28.68 -41.87 -15.23
N GLN A 24 -28.32 -42.57 -16.31
CA GLN A 24 -28.02 -44.00 -16.27
C GLN A 24 -26.51 -44.30 -16.21
N SER A 25 -25.67 -43.28 -16.02
CA SER A 25 -24.21 -43.38 -16.16
C SER A 25 -23.50 -44.21 -15.08
N GLY A 26 -24.18 -44.54 -13.98
CA GLY A 26 -23.56 -45.20 -12.84
C GLY A 26 -22.78 -44.26 -11.92
N VAL A 27 -22.78 -42.95 -12.17
CA VAL A 27 -22.01 -41.90 -11.47
C VAL A 27 -22.83 -40.61 -11.40
N ASP A 28 -22.52 -39.74 -10.44
CA ASP A 28 -23.23 -38.45 -10.32
C ASP A 28 -22.76 -37.48 -11.41
N VAL A 29 -23.72 -36.83 -12.05
CA VAL A 29 -23.47 -35.93 -13.17
C VAL A 29 -23.97 -34.53 -12.85
N VAL A 30 -23.15 -33.55 -13.19
CA VAL A 30 -23.51 -32.13 -13.21
C VAL A 30 -23.69 -31.72 -14.66
N LEU A 31 -24.84 -31.12 -14.96
CA LEU A 31 -25.18 -30.61 -16.28
C LEU A 31 -24.91 -29.11 -16.34
N TRP A 32 -24.15 -28.70 -17.35
CA TRP A 32 -23.79 -27.31 -17.60
C TRP A 32 -24.42 -26.84 -18.91
N LEU A 33 -24.75 -25.54 -18.99
CA LEU A 33 -25.35 -24.93 -20.16
C LEU A 33 -24.50 -23.74 -20.65
N ASN A 34 -24.09 -23.75 -21.93
CA ASN A 34 -23.45 -22.62 -22.63
C ASN A 34 -22.33 -21.89 -21.84
N GLY A 35 -21.53 -22.62 -21.06
CA GLY A 35 -20.44 -22.04 -20.25
C GLY A 35 -20.88 -21.28 -18.99
N GLY A 36 -22.19 -21.26 -18.70
CA GLY A 36 -22.76 -20.74 -17.46
C GLY A 36 -22.66 -21.72 -16.28
N GLY A 37 -23.33 -21.41 -15.18
CA GLY A 37 -23.36 -22.24 -13.98
C GLY A 37 -24.05 -23.61 -14.15
N PRO A 38 -23.96 -24.50 -13.15
CA PRO A 38 -24.60 -25.80 -13.19
C PRO A 38 -26.13 -25.65 -13.19
N VAL A 39 -26.80 -26.23 -14.17
CA VAL A 39 -28.26 -26.13 -14.33
C VAL A 39 -28.98 -27.29 -13.65
N ALA A 40 -28.37 -28.47 -13.63
CA ALA A 40 -28.92 -29.64 -12.95
C ALA A 40 -27.80 -30.50 -12.37
N ARG A 41 -28.11 -31.19 -11.27
CA ARG A 41 -27.30 -32.28 -10.75
C ARG A 41 -28.20 -33.49 -10.65
N ALA A 42 -27.79 -34.59 -11.25
CA ALA A 42 -28.53 -35.84 -11.20
C ALA A 42 -27.63 -36.93 -10.62
N ALA A 43 -28.03 -37.50 -9.48
CA ALA A 43 -27.40 -38.67 -8.93
C ALA A 43 -27.62 -39.89 -9.83
N HIS A 44 -26.83 -40.95 -9.64
CA HIS A 44 -27.04 -42.18 -10.39
C HIS A 44 -28.47 -42.74 -10.19
N GLY A 45 -29.18 -42.98 -11.30
CA GLY A 45 -30.55 -43.51 -11.28
C GLY A 45 -31.61 -42.45 -11.05
N GLU A 46 -31.20 -41.20 -10.79
CA GLU A 46 -32.11 -40.08 -10.57
C GLU A 46 -32.62 -39.51 -11.90
N VAL A 47 -33.88 -39.04 -11.87
CA VAL A 47 -34.50 -38.26 -12.92
C VAL A 47 -34.74 -36.86 -12.37
N VAL A 48 -34.06 -35.87 -12.93
CA VAL A 48 -34.12 -34.50 -12.45
C VAL A 48 -34.76 -33.62 -13.49
N ASP A 49 -35.82 -32.90 -13.10
CA ASP A 49 -36.46 -31.87 -13.91
C ASP A 49 -35.93 -30.51 -13.48
N ALA A 50 -35.33 -29.78 -14.41
CA ALA A 50 -34.77 -28.46 -14.18
C ALA A 50 -35.41 -27.47 -15.14
N CYS A 51 -36.01 -26.41 -14.61
CA CYS A 51 -36.51 -25.31 -15.43
C CYS A 51 -35.35 -24.43 -15.88
N PHE A 52 -35.40 -23.96 -17.13
CA PHE A 52 -34.44 -22.96 -17.57
C PHE A 52 -34.67 -21.63 -16.85
N PRO A 53 -33.61 -20.85 -16.61
CA PRO A 53 -33.77 -19.49 -16.10
C PRO A 53 -34.66 -18.68 -17.05
N PRO A 54 -35.57 -17.83 -16.55
CA PRO A 54 -36.54 -17.11 -17.38
C PRO A 54 -35.90 -16.10 -18.35
N HIS A 55 -34.63 -15.76 -18.15
CA HIS A 55 -33.85 -14.83 -18.96
C HIS A 55 -32.95 -15.52 -20.00
N LEU A 56 -32.97 -16.84 -20.09
CA LEU A 56 -32.14 -17.57 -21.03
C LEU A 56 -32.68 -17.37 -22.46
N ASP A 57 -31.90 -16.71 -23.31
CA ASP A 57 -32.26 -16.50 -24.72
C ASP A 57 -32.11 -17.82 -25.51
N LEU A 58 -33.26 -18.41 -25.89
CA LEU A 58 -33.33 -19.66 -26.65
C LEU A 58 -33.14 -19.47 -28.16
N LYS A 59 -32.78 -18.26 -28.62
CA LYS A 59 -32.56 -18.00 -30.06
C LYS A 59 -31.31 -18.67 -30.63
N GLY A 60 -30.36 -19.08 -29.78
CA GLY A 60 -29.12 -19.77 -30.18
C GLY A 60 -29.10 -21.26 -29.83
N ALA A 61 -28.20 -22.02 -30.48
CA ALA A 61 -27.99 -23.43 -30.16
C ALA A 61 -27.59 -23.62 -28.68
N LEU A 62 -28.24 -24.56 -27.99
CA LEU A 62 -27.91 -24.88 -26.60
C LEU A 62 -26.86 -25.99 -26.55
N ASN A 63 -25.73 -25.69 -25.90
CA ASN A 63 -24.68 -26.64 -25.62
C ASN A 63 -24.84 -27.16 -24.19
N PHE A 64 -25.18 -28.44 -24.07
CA PHE A 64 -25.19 -29.15 -22.80
C PHE A 64 -23.89 -29.92 -22.65
N LEU A 65 -23.23 -29.72 -21.50
CA LEU A 65 -22.05 -30.49 -21.12
C LEU A 65 -22.37 -31.26 -19.85
N ALA A 66 -22.36 -32.59 -19.94
CA ALA A 66 -22.45 -33.46 -18.77
C ALA A 66 -21.03 -33.72 -18.25
N THR A 67 -20.78 -33.38 -16.99
CA THR A 67 -19.48 -33.66 -16.35
C THR A 67 -19.68 -34.55 -15.13
N MET A 68 -18.81 -35.55 -14.96
CA MET A 68 -18.78 -36.33 -13.73
C MET A 68 -18.30 -35.47 -12.56
N SER A 69 -19.07 -35.44 -11.47
CA SER A 69 -18.58 -34.93 -10.19
C SER A 69 -18.13 -36.10 -9.34
N VAL A 70 -16.82 -36.20 -9.10
CA VAL A 70 -16.31 -37.08 -8.04
C VAL A 70 -16.31 -36.28 -6.74
N ALA A 71 -17.22 -36.61 -5.83
CA ALA A 71 -17.17 -36.06 -4.48
C ALA A 71 -15.98 -36.71 -3.74
N ASP A 72 -14.99 -35.90 -3.34
CA ASP A 72 -14.03 -36.34 -2.32
C ASP A 72 -14.83 -36.48 -1.01
N GLY A 73 -14.83 -37.67 -0.43
CA GLY A 73 -15.62 -38.00 0.76
C GLY A 73 -15.27 -37.09 1.92
N GLY A 74 -16.04 -36.02 2.10
CA GLY A 74 -15.99 -35.14 3.26
C GLY A 74 -15.55 -33.71 2.95
N ARG A 75 -16.54 -32.84 2.76
CA ARG A 75 -16.53 -31.36 2.83
C ARG A 75 -16.29 -30.58 1.53
N THR A 76 -17.31 -29.78 1.23
CA THR A 76 -17.42 -28.67 0.27
C THR A 76 -17.29 -28.98 -1.22
N HIS A 77 -18.38 -28.68 -1.92
CA HIS A 77 -18.71 -28.90 -3.32
C HIS A 77 -17.85 -28.14 -4.34
N GLN A 78 -16.53 -28.30 -4.33
CA GLN A 78 -15.67 -27.79 -5.40
C GLN A 78 -15.45 -28.88 -6.46
N VAL A 79 -15.99 -28.67 -7.67
CA VAL A 79 -15.72 -29.54 -8.84
C VAL A 79 -14.30 -29.24 -9.32
N LEU A 80 -13.31 -29.97 -8.80
CA LEU A 80 -11.88 -29.70 -9.05
C LEU A 80 -11.36 -30.27 -10.37
N SER A 81 -12.13 -31.13 -11.03
CA SER A 81 -11.87 -31.61 -12.39
C SER A 81 -13.16 -32.16 -13.00
N SER A 82 -13.60 -31.59 -14.11
CA SER A 82 -14.71 -32.09 -14.92
C SER A 82 -14.19 -32.98 -16.04
N LEU A 83 -14.60 -34.25 -16.06
CA LEU A 83 -14.46 -35.08 -17.25
C LEU A 83 -15.73 -34.91 -18.09
N GLU A 84 -15.58 -34.47 -19.33
CA GLU A 84 -16.67 -34.42 -20.30
C GLU A 84 -17.18 -35.85 -20.56
N VAL A 85 -18.41 -36.11 -20.13
CA VAL A 85 -19.07 -37.40 -20.31
C VAL A 85 -19.72 -37.45 -21.68
N LYS A 86 -20.41 -36.36 -22.03
CA LYS A 86 -21.16 -36.19 -23.27
C LYS A 86 -21.52 -34.73 -23.49
N ARG A 87 -21.56 -34.35 -24.76
CA ARG A 87 -21.99 -33.03 -25.22
C ARG A 87 -23.17 -33.17 -26.15
N TRP A 88 -24.17 -32.30 -25.96
CA TRP A 88 -25.30 -32.16 -26.88
C TRP A 88 -25.31 -30.74 -27.40
N VAL A 89 -25.55 -30.60 -28.70
CA VAL A 89 -25.84 -29.33 -29.36
C VAL A 89 -27.28 -29.43 -29.84
N LEU A 90 -28.18 -28.66 -29.22
CA LEU A 90 -29.60 -28.67 -29.56
C LEU A 90 -29.96 -27.39 -30.31
N GLU A 91 -30.53 -27.54 -31.50
CA GLU A 91 -31.08 -26.43 -32.27
C GLU A 91 -32.35 -25.88 -31.57
N PRO A 92 -32.60 -24.56 -31.61
CA PRO A 92 -33.75 -23.92 -30.96
C PRO A 92 -35.10 -24.57 -31.28
N SER A 93 -35.25 -25.08 -32.51
CA SER A 93 -36.48 -25.71 -33.00
C SER A 93 -36.91 -26.97 -32.23
N PHE A 94 -35.98 -27.63 -31.53
CA PHE A 94 -36.23 -28.81 -30.70
C PHE A 94 -36.74 -28.48 -29.29
N ILE A 95 -36.66 -27.22 -28.86
CA ILE A 95 -36.99 -26.79 -27.50
C ILE A 95 -38.36 -26.13 -27.50
N ARG A 96 -39.42 -26.92 -27.72
CA ARG A 96 -40.79 -26.39 -27.77
C ARG A 96 -41.52 -26.40 -26.42
N SER A 97 -41.13 -27.27 -25.48
CA SER A 97 -41.71 -27.31 -24.13
C SER A 97 -40.89 -28.12 -23.12
N CYS A 98 -40.42 -29.32 -23.50
CA CYS A 98 -39.63 -30.19 -22.63
C CYS A 98 -38.63 -31.04 -23.43
N CYS A 99 -37.38 -31.10 -22.98
CA CYS A 99 -36.34 -31.95 -23.58
C CYS A 99 -35.88 -33.02 -22.57
N VAL A 100 -35.75 -34.28 -23.03
CA VAL A 100 -35.21 -35.37 -22.19
C VAL A 100 -33.79 -35.71 -22.63
N LEU A 101 -32.83 -35.54 -21.73
CA LEU A 101 -31.44 -35.94 -21.97
C LEU A 101 -31.15 -37.27 -21.26
N GLU A 102 -30.81 -38.29 -22.03
CA GLU A 102 -30.40 -39.60 -21.50
C GLU A 102 -28.87 -39.77 -21.55
N ILE A 103 -28.29 -39.97 -20.36
CA ILE A 103 -26.87 -40.20 -20.18
C ILE A 103 -26.63 -41.72 -20.09
N PRO A 104 -25.96 -42.33 -21.08
CA PRO A 104 -25.78 -43.79 -21.12
C PRO A 104 -24.81 -44.28 -20.02
N SER A 105 -24.94 -45.55 -19.65
CA SER A 105 -24.07 -46.26 -18.70
C SER A 105 -22.63 -46.48 -19.20
N THR A 106 -22.42 -46.38 -20.51
CA THR A 106 -21.13 -46.47 -21.18
C THR A 106 -20.87 -45.21 -22.00
N SER A 107 -19.63 -44.74 -22.00
CA SER A 107 -19.19 -43.69 -22.92
C SER A 107 -18.21 -44.29 -23.93
N THR A 108 -18.39 -43.94 -25.19
CA THR A 108 -17.42 -44.25 -26.23
C THR A 108 -16.25 -43.30 -26.04
N THR A 109 -15.12 -43.82 -25.58
CA THR A 109 -13.91 -43.01 -25.38
C THR A 109 -12.92 -43.18 -26.54
N TYR A 110 -11.81 -42.44 -26.48
CA TYR A 110 -10.71 -42.46 -27.45
C TYR A 110 -10.36 -43.90 -27.88
N ASN A 111 -10.30 -44.14 -29.19
CA ASN A 111 -10.16 -45.46 -29.86
C ASN A 111 -11.41 -46.37 -29.91
N ASN A 112 -12.62 -45.81 -29.83
CA ASN A 112 -13.89 -46.54 -30.02
C ASN A 112 -14.18 -47.66 -28.99
N CYS A 113 -13.39 -47.76 -27.92
CA CYS A 113 -13.67 -48.70 -26.84
C CYS A 113 -14.79 -48.14 -25.94
N GLN A 114 -15.82 -48.96 -25.69
CA GLN A 114 -16.83 -48.67 -24.68
C GLN A 114 -16.24 -48.95 -23.30
N VAL A 115 -16.03 -47.89 -22.52
CA VAL A 115 -15.53 -48.02 -21.15
C VAL A 115 -16.66 -47.66 -20.18
N PRO A 116 -16.93 -48.49 -19.16
CA PRO A 116 -17.86 -48.12 -18.10
C PRO A 116 -17.41 -46.84 -17.41
N LEU A 117 -18.31 -45.86 -17.26
CA LEU A 117 -17.98 -44.54 -16.69
C LEU A 117 -17.44 -44.62 -15.25
N ARG A 118 -17.82 -45.66 -14.49
CA ARG A 118 -17.25 -45.96 -13.17
C ARG A 118 -15.74 -46.25 -13.20
N LEU A 119 -15.26 -46.93 -14.25
CA LEU A 119 -13.83 -47.24 -14.40
C LEU A 119 -13.03 -45.98 -14.78
N LEU A 120 -13.59 -45.15 -15.66
CA LEU A 120 -13.02 -43.84 -16.01
C LEU A 120 -12.88 -42.93 -14.79
N GLY A 121 -13.88 -42.91 -13.90
CA GLY A 121 -13.80 -42.16 -12.64
C GLY A 121 -12.60 -42.58 -11.77
N ARG A 122 -12.34 -43.89 -11.63
CA ARG A 122 -11.19 -44.42 -10.87
C ARG A 122 -9.86 -44.05 -11.52
N ILE A 123 -9.77 -44.12 -12.85
CA ILE A 123 -8.57 -43.76 -13.61
C ILE A 123 -8.26 -42.26 -13.44
N VAL A 124 -9.26 -41.39 -13.55
CA VAL A 124 -9.10 -39.94 -13.37
C VAL A 124 -8.66 -39.61 -11.93
N CYS A 125 -9.24 -40.28 -10.93
CA CYS A 125 -8.80 -40.11 -9.54
C CYS A 125 -7.33 -40.53 -9.35
N ALA A 126 -6.94 -41.70 -9.87
CA ALA A 126 -5.57 -42.18 -9.78
C ALA A 126 -4.58 -41.23 -10.50
N GLN A 127 -4.92 -40.77 -11.70
CA GLN A 127 -4.13 -39.78 -12.45
C GLN A 127 -4.02 -38.46 -11.67
N ARG A 128 -5.07 -38.01 -11.00
CA ARG A 128 -5.06 -36.81 -10.16
C ARG A 128 -4.15 -36.98 -8.95
N THR A 129 -4.23 -38.11 -8.24
CA THR A 129 -3.33 -38.41 -7.12
C THR A 129 -1.87 -38.41 -7.57
N VAL A 130 -1.58 -39.00 -8.73
CA VAL A 130 -0.22 -38.99 -9.31
C VAL A 130 0.21 -37.58 -9.66
N ARG A 131 -0.63 -36.78 -10.34
CA ARG A 131 -0.33 -35.37 -10.66
C ARG A 131 -0.09 -34.54 -9.41
N GLN A 132 -0.92 -34.70 -8.37
CA GLN A 132 -0.74 -34.02 -7.09
C GLN A 132 0.58 -34.40 -6.43
N ARG A 133 0.93 -35.69 -6.38
CA ARG A 133 2.24 -36.15 -5.85
C ARG A 133 3.42 -35.57 -6.63
N VAL A 134 3.33 -35.51 -7.96
CA VAL A 134 4.37 -34.91 -8.81
C VAL A 134 4.49 -33.40 -8.54
N MET A 135 3.37 -32.69 -8.43
CA MET A 135 3.37 -31.25 -8.12
C MET A 135 3.93 -30.97 -6.72
N THR A 136 3.57 -31.77 -5.71
CA THR A 136 4.13 -31.66 -4.36
C THR A 136 5.64 -31.90 -4.37
N LYS A 137 6.13 -32.95 -5.05
CA LYS A 137 7.58 -33.18 -5.21
C LYS A 137 8.30 -31.99 -5.85
N LYS A 138 7.71 -31.39 -6.90
CA LYS A 138 8.27 -30.18 -7.53
C LYS A 138 8.32 -28.98 -6.56
N ARG A 139 7.27 -28.79 -5.75
CA ARG A 139 7.22 -27.71 -4.74
C ARG A 139 8.28 -27.89 -3.66
N ILE A 140 8.48 -29.12 -3.18
CA ILE A 140 9.53 -29.47 -2.21
C ILE A 140 10.92 -29.17 -2.80
N ALA A 141 11.18 -29.63 -4.03
CA ALA A 141 12.47 -29.40 -4.69
C ALA A 141 12.75 -27.89 -4.92
N ALA A 142 11.73 -27.11 -5.30
CA ALA A 142 11.86 -25.66 -5.44
C ALA A 142 12.17 -24.97 -4.11
N ALA A 143 11.51 -25.36 -3.02
CA ALA A 143 11.76 -24.81 -1.70
C ALA A 143 13.15 -25.16 -1.17
N ALA A 144 13.63 -26.38 -1.39
CA ALA A 144 15.01 -26.77 -1.06
C ALA A 144 16.04 -25.95 -1.87
N CYS A 145 15.75 -25.63 -3.13
CA CYS A 145 16.60 -24.75 -3.94
C CYS A 145 16.62 -23.31 -3.40
N GLU A 146 15.46 -22.74 -3.08
CA GLU A 146 15.35 -21.41 -2.44
C GLU A 146 16.11 -21.35 -1.12
N LEU A 147 16.04 -22.41 -0.29
CA LEU A 147 16.78 -22.51 0.96
C LEU A 147 18.29 -22.45 0.73
N ARG A 148 18.82 -23.21 -0.24
CA ARG A 148 20.24 -23.17 -0.61
C ARG A 148 20.67 -21.79 -1.12
N GLN A 149 19.85 -21.15 -1.97
CA GLN A 149 20.13 -19.79 -2.43
C GLN A 149 20.14 -18.77 -1.27
N ALA A 150 19.22 -18.90 -0.32
CA ALA A 150 19.18 -18.03 0.85
C ALA A 150 20.44 -18.17 1.72
N ILE A 151 20.92 -19.41 1.92
CA ILE A 151 22.18 -19.70 2.62
C ILE A 151 23.35 -18.99 1.91
N THR A 152 23.48 -19.15 0.58
CA THR A 152 24.59 -18.53 -0.17
C THR A 152 24.60 -17.00 -0.13
N LYS A 153 23.44 -16.36 0.05
CA LYS A 153 23.32 -14.90 0.13
C LYS A 153 23.57 -14.34 1.53
N SER A 154 23.69 -15.20 2.55
CA SER A 154 23.96 -14.84 3.95
C SER A 154 23.05 -13.73 4.50
N SER A 155 21.80 -13.67 4.05
CA SER A 155 20.82 -12.67 4.49
C SER A 155 19.86 -13.27 5.50
N LYS A 156 19.86 -12.71 6.72
CA LYS A 156 18.99 -13.15 7.83
C LYS A 156 17.51 -13.27 7.41
N VAL A 157 16.96 -12.20 6.82
CA VAL A 157 15.54 -12.12 6.45
C VAL A 157 15.17 -13.16 5.38
N LEU A 158 16.03 -13.35 4.38
CA LEU A 158 15.80 -14.34 3.33
C LEU A 158 15.87 -15.77 3.88
N LEU A 159 16.80 -16.02 4.81
CA LEU A 159 17.00 -17.34 5.41
C LEU A 159 15.84 -17.73 6.35
N GLU A 160 15.35 -16.80 7.18
CA GLU A 160 14.17 -17.03 8.03
C GLU A 160 12.92 -17.37 7.21
N GLY A 161 12.68 -16.63 6.11
CA GLY A 161 11.56 -16.89 5.22
C GLY A 161 11.67 -18.25 4.52
N ALA A 162 12.88 -18.60 4.05
CA ALA A 162 13.13 -19.87 3.39
C ALA A 162 12.99 -21.06 4.34
N ILE A 163 13.48 -20.96 5.59
CA ILE A 163 13.33 -22.00 6.62
C ILE A 163 11.85 -22.27 6.90
N ARG A 164 11.04 -21.21 7.09
CA ARG A 164 9.60 -21.35 7.35
C ARG A 164 8.89 -22.10 6.22
N LYS A 165 9.12 -21.68 4.98
CA LYS A 165 8.54 -22.30 3.78
C LYS A 165 9.01 -23.75 3.59
N ALA A 166 10.27 -24.04 3.90
CA ALA A 166 10.83 -25.39 3.84
C ALA A 166 10.16 -26.34 4.86
N VAL A 167 9.94 -25.88 6.10
CA VAL A 167 9.22 -26.64 7.14
C VAL A 167 7.77 -26.90 6.72
N GLU A 168 7.05 -25.89 6.23
CA GLU A 168 5.65 -26.02 5.78
C GLU A 168 5.50 -27.03 4.63
N LEU A 169 6.51 -27.16 3.76
CA LEU A 169 6.50 -28.08 2.62
C LEU A 169 7.07 -29.46 2.94
N GLY A 170 7.55 -29.70 4.16
CA GLY A 170 8.13 -30.99 4.55
C GLY A 170 9.47 -31.29 3.90
N VAL A 171 10.31 -30.27 3.70
CA VAL A 171 11.72 -30.44 3.33
C VAL A 171 12.44 -31.26 4.42
N ALA A 172 13.47 -32.02 4.04
CA ALA A 172 14.16 -32.92 4.95
C ALA A 172 14.74 -32.19 6.17
N GLU A 173 14.56 -32.78 7.37
CA GLU A 173 14.89 -32.14 8.64
C GLU A 173 16.36 -31.70 8.73
N HIS A 174 17.28 -32.48 8.18
CA HIS A 174 18.71 -32.16 8.17
C HIS A 174 19.03 -30.90 7.33
N GLU A 175 18.35 -30.67 6.20
CA GLU A 175 18.54 -29.45 5.39
C GLU A 175 18.05 -28.21 6.15
N VAL A 176 16.92 -28.35 6.86
CA VAL A 176 16.37 -27.28 7.71
C VAL A 176 17.27 -27.02 8.92
N ALA A 177 17.82 -28.06 9.55
CA ALA A 177 18.73 -27.94 10.68
C ALA A 177 20.02 -27.21 10.29
N TYR A 178 20.60 -27.54 9.13
CA TYR A 178 21.78 -26.84 8.60
C TYR A 178 21.48 -25.34 8.38
N ALA A 179 20.36 -25.00 7.75
CA ALA A 179 19.97 -23.60 7.54
C ALA A 179 19.77 -22.83 8.86
N ARG A 180 19.23 -23.48 9.90
CA ARG A 180 19.11 -22.89 11.24
C ARG A 180 20.48 -22.62 11.89
N ALA A 181 21.43 -23.54 11.74
CA ALA A 181 22.78 -23.35 12.26
C ALA A 181 23.48 -22.15 11.58
N GLU A 182 23.36 -22.03 10.26
CA GLU A 182 23.86 -20.86 9.50
C GLU A 182 23.21 -19.54 9.96
N LEU A 183 21.90 -19.56 10.24
CA LEU A 183 21.20 -18.39 10.76
C LEU A 183 21.79 -17.89 12.09
N LEU A 184 22.12 -18.80 13.01
CA LEU A 184 22.75 -18.46 14.29
C LEU A 184 24.13 -17.80 14.10
N VAL A 185 24.94 -18.31 13.15
CA VAL A 185 26.25 -17.71 12.82
C VAL A 185 26.08 -16.30 12.28
N ILE A 186 25.13 -16.08 11.36
CA ILE A 186 24.82 -14.75 10.82
C ILE A 186 24.37 -13.80 11.94
N GLU A 187 23.55 -14.26 12.88
CA GLU A 187 23.12 -13.47 14.02
C GLU A 187 24.28 -13.06 14.94
N GLU A 188 25.22 -13.96 15.22
CA GLU A 188 26.42 -13.64 16.00
C GLU A 188 27.28 -12.58 15.30
N VAL A 189 27.46 -12.70 13.99
CA VAL A 189 28.20 -11.72 13.18
C VAL A 189 27.51 -10.35 13.21
N ILE A 190 26.18 -10.31 13.06
CA ILE A 190 25.39 -9.07 13.16
C ILE A 190 25.55 -8.47 14.57
N ALA A 191 25.43 -9.28 15.62
CA ALA A 191 25.58 -8.83 17.01
C ALA A 191 26.99 -8.27 17.28
N ARG A 192 28.03 -8.91 16.77
CA ARG A 192 29.43 -8.46 16.87
C ARG A 192 29.64 -7.13 16.15
N LYS A 193 29.13 -6.98 14.92
CA LYS A 193 29.17 -5.71 14.18
C LYS A 193 28.41 -4.60 14.92
N ALA A 194 27.24 -4.90 15.47
CA ALA A 194 26.47 -3.94 16.25
C ALA A 194 27.20 -3.51 17.53
N LYS A 195 27.86 -4.44 18.22
CA LYS A 195 28.72 -4.13 19.38
C LYS A 195 29.89 -3.22 18.97
N ALA A 196 30.61 -3.56 17.91
CA ALA A 196 31.70 -2.74 17.39
C ALA A 196 31.24 -1.33 16.99
N ALA A 197 30.09 -1.21 16.33
CA ALA A 197 29.49 0.08 15.98
C ALA A 197 29.17 0.92 17.22
N ARG A 198 28.59 0.33 18.27
CA ARG A 198 28.34 1.03 19.54
C ARG A 198 29.64 1.50 20.20
N THR A 199 30.69 0.68 20.20
CA THR A 199 32.01 1.06 20.73
C THR A 199 32.62 2.21 19.95
N MET A 200 32.58 2.18 18.61
CA MET A 200 33.05 3.28 17.76
C MET A 200 32.25 4.56 17.99
N GLN A 201 30.92 4.47 18.04
CA GLN A 201 30.06 5.63 18.34
C GLN A 201 30.36 6.24 19.72
N ALA A 202 30.60 5.41 20.74
CA ALA A 202 30.99 5.87 22.06
C ALA A 202 32.36 6.58 22.03
N ALA A 203 33.34 6.02 21.33
CA ALA A 203 34.65 6.63 21.16
C ALA A 203 34.57 7.98 20.41
N VAL A 204 33.79 8.05 19.32
CA VAL A 204 33.57 9.29 18.55
C VAL A 204 32.86 10.34 19.40
N ARG A 205 31.83 9.97 20.15
CA ARG A 205 31.15 10.91 21.07
C ARG A 205 32.13 11.46 22.10
N ASN A 206 32.90 10.59 22.76
CA ASN A 206 33.90 11.01 23.74
C ASN A 206 34.96 11.94 23.13
N TRP A 207 35.40 11.66 21.90
CA TRP A 207 36.33 12.52 21.18
C TRP A 207 35.70 13.88 20.84
N LEU A 208 34.47 13.91 20.34
CA LEU A 208 33.75 15.16 20.06
C LEU A 208 33.55 16.00 21.32
N THR A 209 33.23 15.39 22.47
CA THR A 209 33.09 16.10 23.75
C THR A 209 34.40 16.76 24.19
N ARG A 210 35.54 16.15 23.88
CA ARG A 210 36.87 16.71 24.18
C ARG A 210 37.38 17.69 23.14
N ARG A 211 36.81 17.70 21.93
CA ARG A 211 37.18 18.63 20.89
C ARG A 211 36.59 20.01 21.20
N LEU A 212 37.48 20.95 21.48
CA LEU A 212 37.15 22.34 21.60
C LEU A 212 37.08 22.99 20.21
N VAL A 213 36.15 23.93 20.06
CA VAL A 213 35.98 24.76 18.87
C VAL A 213 35.71 26.18 19.34
N GLU A 214 36.38 27.14 18.74
CA GLU A 214 36.18 28.56 19.03
C GLU A 214 34.77 29.02 18.57
N CYS A 215 34.04 29.68 19.46
CA CYS A 215 32.76 30.29 19.14
C CYS A 215 32.97 31.65 18.45
N PRO A 216 32.39 31.93 17.26
CA PRO A 216 32.61 33.20 16.55
C PRO A 216 31.96 34.42 17.23
N VAL A 217 31.19 34.22 18.31
CA VAL A 217 30.49 35.29 19.03
C VAL A 217 31.24 35.70 20.30
N CYS A 218 31.56 34.75 21.18
CA CYS A 218 32.30 35.04 22.42
C CYS A 218 33.82 34.84 22.29
N LEU A 219 34.29 34.20 21.22
CA LEU A 219 35.70 33.83 20.99
C LEU A 219 36.27 32.84 22.02
N ASP A 220 35.40 32.18 22.79
CA ASP A 220 35.81 31.13 23.72
C ASP A 220 35.92 29.76 23.05
N ASP A 221 36.86 28.96 23.52
CA ASP A 221 36.97 27.53 23.21
C ASP A 221 35.86 26.74 23.92
N VAL A 222 34.85 26.34 23.16
CA VAL A 222 33.70 25.59 23.70
C VAL A 222 33.68 24.14 23.21
N SER A 223 33.11 23.25 24.01
CA SER A 223 32.96 21.84 23.65
C SER A 223 32.04 21.68 22.44
N TRP A 224 32.42 20.89 21.43
CA TRP A 224 31.64 20.74 20.19
C TRP A 224 30.15 20.38 20.40
N PRO A 225 29.74 19.51 21.36
CA PRO A 225 28.34 19.27 21.71
C PRO A 225 27.53 20.50 22.14
N THR A 226 28.20 21.53 22.66
CA THR A 226 27.56 22.80 23.06
C THR A 226 27.45 23.80 21.90
N MET A 227 27.92 23.45 20.71
CA MET A 227 27.77 24.26 19.50
C MET A 227 26.48 23.90 18.78
N HIS A 228 25.62 24.89 18.54
CA HIS A 228 24.38 24.74 17.80
C HIS A 228 24.51 25.32 16.39
N LYS A 229 23.95 24.61 15.39
CA LYS A 229 23.92 25.09 14.01
C LYS A 229 22.70 25.98 13.80
N VAL A 230 22.91 27.29 13.69
CA VAL A 230 21.85 28.32 13.64
C VAL A 230 21.39 28.56 12.21
N ALA A 231 20.07 28.50 11.97
CA ALA A 231 19.45 28.77 10.67
C ALA A 231 20.10 28.00 9.51
N GLY A 232 20.65 26.80 9.80
CA GLY A 232 21.36 25.96 8.83
C GLY A 232 22.70 26.52 8.32
N CYS A 233 23.20 27.65 8.83
CA CYS A 233 24.42 28.31 8.33
C CYS A 233 25.62 28.16 9.28
N HIS A 234 25.69 28.94 10.36
CA HIS A 234 26.85 29.02 11.26
C HIS A 234 26.67 28.18 12.52
N LYS A 235 27.79 27.84 13.18
CA LYS A 235 27.77 27.21 14.51
C LYS A 235 28.17 28.22 15.57
N VAL A 236 27.38 28.35 16.61
CA VAL A 236 27.66 29.20 17.78
C VAL A 236 27.36 28.42 19.05
N CYS A 237 27.98 28.79 20.17
CA CYS A 237 27.71 28.11 21.44
C CYS A 237 26.28 28.38 21.92
N VAL A 238 25.68 27.42 22.62
CA VAL A 238 24.29 27.49 23.10
C VAL A 238 24.07 28.73 23.98
N SER A 239 25.03 29.10 24.83
CA SER A 239 24.92 30.30 25.67
C SER A 239 24.83 31.58 24.83
N CYS A 240 25.69 31.76 23.82
CA CYS A 240 25.66 32.94 22.97
C CYS A 240 24.36 33.07 22.18
N ILE A 241 23.84 31.98 21.59
CA ILE A 241 22.56 32.07 20.87
C ILE A 241 21.40 32.34 21.82
N SER A 242 21.37 31.73 23.01
CA SER A 242 20.32 32.01 24.00
C SER A 242 20.29 33.47 24.42
N THR A 243 21.43 34.02 24.84
CA THR A 243 21.52 35.44 25.23
C THR A 243 21.16 36.38 24.08
N TYR A 244 21.63 36.07 22.87
CA TYR A 244 21.33 36.87 21.68
C TYR A 244 19.84 36.87 21.32
N VAL A 245 19.21 35.70 21.31
CA VAL A 245 17.78 35.56 20.98
C VAL A 245 16.92 36.21 22.06
N GLU A 246 17.24 36.00 23.33
CA GLU A 246 16.52 36.60 24.45
C GLU A 246 16.55 38.12 24.39
N GLY A 247 17.75 38.73 24.27
CA GLY A 247 17.86 40.18 24.12
C GLY A 247 17.15 40.72 22.88
N ALA A 248 17.20 40.00 21.75
CA ALA A 248 16.49 40.39 20.54
C ALA A 248 14.96 40.34 20.70
N CYS A 249 14.42 39.36 21.42
CA CYS A 249 13.00 39.28 21.75
C CYS A 249 12.57 40.41 22.69
N GLU A 250 13.38 40.73 23.71
CA GLU A 250 13.13 41.82 24.66
C GLU A 250 13.14 43.20 23.98
N GLU A 251 14.05 43.41 23.03
CA GLU A 251 14.10 44.60 22.16
C GLU A 251 12.91 44.70 21.19
N GLY A 252 12.08 43.65 21.10
CA GLY A 252 10.93 43.62 20.19
C GLY A 252 11.30 43.41 18.72
N LYS A 253 12.46 42.80 18.44
CA LYS A 253 12.84 42.44 17.06
C LYS A 253 11.96 41.30 16.57
N LEU A 254 11.29 41.53 15.44
CA LEU A 254 10.48 40.49 14.78
C LEU A 254 11.29 39.52 13.93
N TYR A 255 12.43 39.96 13.42
CA TYR A 255 13.30 39.17 12.56
C TYR A 255 14.68 39.09 13.18
N ILE A 256 14.95 37.95 13.81
CA ILE A 256 16.21 37.66 14.46
C ILE A 256 17.13 36.98 13.45
N ARG A 257 18.28 37.57 13.16
CA ARG A 257 19.27 37.03 12.21
C ARG A 257 20.26 36.11 12.91
N CYS A 258 20.97 35.28 12.16
CA CYS A 258 22.05 34.48 12.70
C CYS A 258 23.17 35.38 13.29
N PRO A 259 23.60 35.16 14.55
CA PRO A 259 24.70 35.92 15.14
C PRO A 259 26.09 35.49 14.65
N GLY A 260 26.20 34.36 13.94
CA GLY A 260 27.47 33.70 13.64
C GLY A 260 28.32 34.33 12.52
N GLY A 261 27.90 35.45 11.92
CA GLY A 261 28.72 36.14 10.92
C GLY A 261 28.21 37.53 10.58
N PHE A 262 29.13 38.49 10.43
CA PHE A 262 28.85 39.91 10.16
C PHE A 262 27.97 40.14 8.92
N GLN A 263 28.01 39.24 7.93
CA GLN A 263 27.25 39.34 6.68
C GLN A 263 26.15 38.26 6.54
N CYS A 264 25.84 37.51 7.60
CA CYS A 264 24.83 36.47 7.50
C CYS A 264 23.42 37.09 7.45
N THR A 265 22.69 36.78 6.37
CA THR A 265 21.30 37.23 6.18
C THR A 265 20.27 36.19 6.60
N SER A 266 20.70 34.98 6.98
CA SER A 266 19.81 33.91 7.43
C SER A 266 19.07 34.32 8.70
N THR A 267 17.74 34.18 8.69
CA THR A 267 16.87 34.46 9.83
C THR A 267 16.57 33.17 10.60
N LEU A 268 16.47 33.27 11.92
CA LEU A 268 16.05 32.16 12.77
C LEU A 268 14.57 31.86 12.54
N SER A 269 14.24 30.57 12.51
CA SER A 269 12.85 30.11 12.50
C SER A 269 12.19 30.32 13.86
N ALA A 270 10.86 30.36 13.88
CA ALA A 270 10.08 30.46 15.12
C ALA A 270 10.38 29.32 16.10
N GLN A 271 10.65 28.11 15.60
CA GLN A 271 11.03 26.96 16.43
C GLN A 271 12.39 27.17 17.09
N GLU A 272 13.38 27.66 16.35
CA GLU A 272 14.70 27.96 16.91
C GLU A 272 14.61 29.07 17.96
N ILE A 273 13.84 30.13 17.70
CA ILE A 273 13.63 31.22 18.67
C ILE A 273 13.04 30.65 19.97
N GLY A 274 11.96 29.87 19.88
CA GLY A 274 11.32 29.25 21.05
C GLY A 274 12.20 28.25 21.79
N GLN A 275 13.19 27.65 21.12
CA GLN A 275 14.16 26.75 21.76
C GLN A 275 15.20 27.51 22.62
N PHE A 276 15.54 28.75 22.26
CA PHE A 276 16.67 29.47 22.85
C PHE A 276 16.29 30.63 23.77
N CYS A 277 15.02 31.04 23.84
CA CYS A 277 14.57 32.09 24.74
C CYS A 277 13.74 31.55 25.92
N SER A 278 13.65 32.36 26.98
CA SER A 278 12.75 32.07 28.10
C SER A 278 11.28 32.16 27.68
N SER A 279 10.38 31.48 28.41
CA SER A 279 8.93 31.53 28.12
C SER A 279 8.36 32.95 28.12
N LYS A 280 8.95 33.86 28.92
CA LYS A 280 8.57 35.28 28.97
C LYS A 280 8.93 35.98 27.65
N ALA A 281 10.18 35.88 27.21
CA ALA A 281 10.66 36.46 25.97
C ALA A 281 9.94 35.85 24.75
N TRP A 282 9.64 34.55 24.78
CA TRP A 282 8.86 33.87 23.75
C TRP A 282 7.43 34.43 23.64
N ASN A 283 6.71 34.55 24.74
CA ASN A 283 5.36 35.11 24.75
C ASN A 283 5.35 36.57 24.25
N GLN A 284 6.36 37.35 24.63
CA GLN A 284 6.54 38.71 24.13
C GLN A 284 6.80 38.72 22.61
N TYR A 285 7.68 37.85 22.12
CA TYR A 285 7.94 37.71 20.68
C TYR A 285 6.68 37.31 19.91
N GLN A 286 5.92 36.33 20.41
CA GLN A 286 4.65 35.91 19.81
C GLN A 286 3.62 37.05 19.84
N GLY A 287 3.51 37.78 20.95
CA GLY A 287 2.67 38.97 21.07
C GLY A 287 3.06 40.03 20.04
N ASN A 288 4.34 40.33 19.91
CA ASN A 288 4.86 41.29 18.93
C ASN A 288 4.59 40.85 17.48
N MET A 289 4.69 39.54 17.18
CA MET A 289 4.38 38.98 15.87
C MET A 289 2.86 38.98 15.57
N ALA A 290 2.02 38.79 16.59
CA ALA A 290 0.58 38.79 16.48
C ALA A 290 -0.01 40.20 16.43
N CYS A 291 0.62 41.16 17.10
CA CYS A 291 0.30 42.57 17.00
C CYS A 291 0.48 43.00 15.54
N LYS A 292 -0.65 43.21 14.85
CA LYS A 292 -0.64 43.81 13.52
C LYS A 292 0.02 45.17 13.68
N HIS A 293 1.12 45.43 12.98
CA HIS A 293 1.76 46.76 13.01
C HIS A 293 0.81 47.89 12.61
N THR A 294 -0.27 47.59 11.89
CA THR A 294 -1.36 48.54 11.60
C THR A 294 -2.05 49.04 12.87
N GLN A 295 -2.09 48.26 13.95
CA GLN A 295 -2.67 48.69 15.22
C GLN A 295 -1.87 49.83 15.86
N ARG A 296 -0.55 49.94 15.58
CA ARG A 296 0.24 51.10 16.01
C ARG A 296 -0.17 52.40 15.32
N LEU A 297 -0.78 52.31 14.12
CA LEU A 297 -1.34 53.49 13.44
C LEU A 297 -2.73 53.86 13.96
N ALA A 298 -3.43 52.95 14.65
CA ALA A 298 -4.75 53.22 15.19
C ALA A 298 -4.69 54.21 16.36
N ASP A 299 -3.61 54.15 17.15
CA ASP A 299 -3.40 55.03 18.30
C ASP A 299 -2.66 56.34 17.94
N GLU A 300 -2.27 56.51 16.67
CA GLU A 300 -1.54 57.69 16.20
C GLU A 300 -2.51 58.81 15.81
N ASN A 301 -2.30 60.00 16.37
CA ASN A 301 -3.21 61.14 16.21
C ASN A 301 -2.68 62.20 15.25
N ASP A 302 -1.41 62.13 14.83
CA ASP A 302 -0.85 63.07 13.87
C ASP A 302 -1.42 62.84 12.45
N VAL A 303 -2.40 63.66 12.09
CA VAL A 303 -3.07 63.65 10.77
C VAL A 303 -2.07 63.77 9.62
N SER A 304 -0.99 64.55 9.79
CA SER A 304 0.02 64.75 8.76
C SER A 304 0.83 63.47 8.52
N PHE A 305 1.19 62.78 9.59
CA PHE A 305 1.87 61.49 9.54
C PHE A 305 0.97 60.39 8.95
N LEU A 306 -0.30 60.32 9.36
CA LEU A 306 -1.26 59.36 8.80
C LEU A 306 -1.47 59.57 7.29
N LYS A 307 -1.57 60.82 6.85
CA LYS A 307 -1.62 61.17 5.42
C LYS A 307 -0.36 60.72 4.69
N PHE A 308 0.82 61.00 5.27
CA PHE A 308 2.10 60.56 4.72
C PHE A 308 2.17 59.04 4.59
N CYS A 309 1.74 58.28 5.60
CA CYS A 309 1.72 56.82 5.54
C CYS A 309 0.80 56.28 4.43
N ARG A 310 -0.38 56.88 4.23
CA ARG A 310 -1.31 56.49 3.15
C ARG A 310 -0.69 56.69 1.76
N GLU A 311 0.01 57.80 1.56
CA GLU A 311 0.55 58.17 0.25
C GLU A 311 1.89 57.45 -0.03
N HIS A 312 2.81 57.46 0.95
CA HIS A 312 4.22 57.11 0.75
C HIS A 312 4.69 55.81 1.42
N ALA A 313 3.86 55.15 2.22
CA ALA A 313 4.22 53.89 2.87
C ALA A 313 3.32 52.73 2.42
N ARG A 314 3.82 51.51 2.58
CA ARG A 314 3.11 50.25 2.32
C ARG A 314 3.32 49.29 3.47
N ARG A 315 2.42 48.34 3.65
CA ARG A 315 2.58 47.24 4.61
C ARG A 315 3.12 46.00 3.92
N CYS A 316 4.06 45.29 4.55
CA CYS A 316 4.44 43.98 4.04
C CYS A 316 3.22 43.04 4.05
N PRO A 317 2.92 42.29 2.97
CA PRO A 317 1.75 41.42 2.94
C PRO A 317 1.85 40.25 3.92
N ALA A 318 3.07 39.80 4.23
CA ALA A 318 3.30 38.72 5.19
C ALA A 318 3.25 39.20 6.65
N CYS A 319 4.02 40.23 6.99
CA CYS A 319 4.24 40.62 8.40
C CYS A 319 3.62 41.95 8.80
N GLN A 320 2.95 42.62 7.87
CA GLN A 320 2.24 43.88 8.08
C GLN A 320 3.13 45.07 8.52
N VAL A 321 4.46 44.91 8.60
CA VAL A 321 5.37 46.03 8.92
C VAL A 321 5.23 47.16 7.91
N ILE A 322 5.20 48.39 8.40
CA ILE A 322 5.12 49.60 7.58
C ILE A 322 6.50 49.88 7.00
N ILE A 323 6.56 49.96 5.68
CA ILE A 323 7.76 50.19 4.91
C ILE A 323 7.56 51.49 4.16
N TRP A 324 8.51 52.41 4.30
CA TRP A 324 8.61 53.61 3.48
C TRP A 324 9.72 53.42 2.43
N ARG A 325 9.52 53.98 1.24
CA ARG A 325 10.54 54.02 0.19
C ARG A 325 10.87 55.49 -0.13
N SER A 326 12.14 55.83 -0.24
CA SER A 326 12.58 57.17 -0.64
C SER A 326 12.52 57.37 -2.16
N ALA A 327 12.92 56.36 -2.94
CA ALA A 327 12.83 56.29 -4.40
C ALA A 327 13.07 54.83 -4.87
N GLY A 328 12.86 54.51 -6.15
CA GLY A 328 13.38 53.28 -6.77
C GLY A 328 12.34 52.27 -7.27
N CYS A 329 12.77 51.01 -7.33
CA CYS A 329 12.04 49.90 -7.97
C CYS A 329 10.73 49.55 -7.25
N ASN A 330 9.75 49.04 -8.01
CA ASN A 330 8.52 48.48 -7.47
C ASN A 330 8.70 47.05 -6.90
N SER A 331 9.75 46.33 -7.29
CA SER A 331 10.07 45.03 -6.71
C SER A 331 10.78 45.23 -5.37
N MET A 332 10.05 44.95 -4.28
CA MET A 332 10.51 45.18 -2.92
C MET A 332 10.62 43.85 -2.18
N GLN A 333 11.59 43.76 -1.26
CA GLN A 333 11.72 42.62 -0.36
C GLN A 333 11.69 43.12 1.09
N CYS A 334 10.71 42.64 1.86
CA CYS A 334 10.64 42.93 3.28
C CYS A 334 11.80 42.28 4.04
N ARG A 335 12.15 42.81 5.22
CA ARG A 335 13.10 42.16 6.16
C ARG A 335 12.67 40.75 6.58
N CYS A 336 11.39 40.41 6.45
CA CYS A 336 10.87 39.06 6.67
C CYS A 336 11.19 38.06 5.54
N GLY A 337 11.76 38.53 4.43
CA GLY A 337 12.06 37.73 3.24
C GLY A 337 10.97 37.78 2.16
N GLN A 338 9.75 38.21 2.48
CA GLN A 338 8.65 38.32 1.52
C GLN A 338 8.96 39.35 0.44
N ALA A 339 9.01 38.90 -0.81
CA ALA A 339 9.04 39.76 -1.99
C ALA A 339 7.60 40.19 -2.35
N PHE A 340 7.43 41.44 -2.79
CA PHE A 340 6.14 41.98 -3.22
C PHE A 340 6.33 43.17 -4.17
N ASN A 341 5.27 43.51 -4.91
CA ASN A 341 5.22 44.69 -5.78
C ASN A 341 4.65 45.88 -4.99
N TRP A 342 5.36 47.01 -4.96
CA TRP A 342 4.99 48.22 -4.21
C TRP A 342 3.63 48.83 -4.62
N ASP A 343 3.22 48.68 -5.88
CA ASP A 343 1.97 49.26 -6.39
C ASP A 343 0.77 48.32 -6.20
N ALA A 344 0.99 47.12 -5.65
CA ALA A 344 -0.09 46.17 -5.39
C ALA A 344 -1.12 46.77 -4.41
N PRO A 345 -2.43 46.65 -4.67
CA PRO A 345 -3.47 47.27 -3.84
C PRO A 345 -3.54 46.69 -2.43
N GLU A 346 -3.27 45.39 -2.26
CA GLU A 346 -3.38 44.67 -0.99
C GLU A 346 -2.39 45.13 0.10
N ILE A 347 -1.28 45.74 -0.31
CA ILE A 347 -0.24 46.27 0.57
C ILE A 347 -0.41 47.76 0.88
N LYS A 348 -1.43 48.42 0.33
CA LYS A 348 -1.74 49.80 0.73
C LYS A 348 -2.23 49.82 2.18
N ILE A 349 -1.85 50.87 2.90
CA ILE A 349 -2.29 51.08 4.27
C ILE A 349 -3.71 51.65 4.20
N VAL A 350 -4.68 50.86 4.65
CA VAL A 350 -6.06 51.30 4.84
C VAL A 350 -6.20 51.67 6.31
N LEU A 351 -6.45 52.94 6.58
CA LEU A 351 -6.82 53.44 7.91
C LEU A 351 -8.35 53.49 7.92
N GLU A 352 -8.97 52.72 8.81
CA GLU A 352 -10.42 52.73 9.02
C GLU A 352 -10.92 54.04 9.61
#